data_AF-A0AA44UA64-F1
#
_entry.id   AF-A0AA44UA64-F1
#
_cell.length_a   1.000
_cell.length_b   1.000
_cell.length_c   1.000
_cell.angle_alpha   90.00
_cell.angle_beta   90.00
_cell.angle_gamma   90.00
#
_symmetry.space_group_name_H-M   'P 1'
#
loop_
_entity.id
_entity.type
_entity.pdbx_description
1 polymer ?
#
loop_
_entity_poly.entity_id
_entity_poly.type
_entity_poly.pdbx_seq_one_letter_code
_entity_poly.pdbx_strand_id
1 'polypeptide(L)'
;MTYLKVIAISIVLYILLLQINLKMLEKRIDFLVENIDKYYQQYGSYPNNFDFISTKTDFTTESYCDFWDKNIAGYGNCYFVKNDKDYTILVMGFSSKILFSSHNKIKEFNSNKYD
;
A
#
# COMPACT_ATOMS: atom_id res chain seq x y z
N MET A 1 19.02 29.54 -23.00
CA MET A 1 19.72 28.38 -22.39
C MET A 1 19.33 28.11 -20.95
N THR A 2 19.20 29.12 -20.08
CA THR A 2 18.86 28.94 -18.65
C THR A 2 17.52 28.23 -18.44
N TYR A 3 16.48 28.60 -19.19
CA TYR A 3 15.15 27.97 -19.11
C TYR A 3 15.15 26.47 -19.45
N LEU A 4 15.90 26.07 -20.48
CA LEU A 4 16.07 24.65 -20.84
C LEU A 4 16.71 23.82 -19.71
N LYS A 5 17.70 24.39 -19.01
CA LYS A 5 18.31 23.74 -17.84
C LYS A 5 17.33 23.61 -16.68
N VAL A 6 16.54 24.64 -16.40
CA VAL A 6 15.51 24.62 -15.34
C VAL A 6 14.43 23.58 -15.64
N ILE A 7 13.95 23.51 -16.89
CA ILE A 7 12.97 22.51 -17.33
C ILE A 7 13.54 21.09 -17.16
N ALA A 8 14.77 20.86 -17.62
CA ALA A 8 15.41 19.54 -17.50
C ALA A 8 15.57 19.10 -16.03
N ILE A 9 16.04 20.00 -15.14
CA ILE A 9 16.14 19.72 -13.71
C ILE A 9 14.76 19.41 -13.11
N SER A 10 13.73 20.18 -13.48
CA SER A 10 12.36 19.97 -12.99
C SER A 10 11.80 18.60 -13.40
N ILE A 11 12.05 18.18 -14.65
CA ILE A 11 11.64 16.84 -15.13
C ILE A 11 12.36 15.73 -14.36
N VAL A 12 13.68 15.86 -14.16
CA VAL A 12 14.45 14.86 -13.40
C VAL A 12 13.96 14.75 -11.96
N LEU A 13 13.73 15.88 -11.29
CA LEU A 13 13.18 15.91 -9.94
C LEU A 13 11.79 15.27 -9.89
N TYR A 14 10.94 15.55 -10.86
CA TYR A 14 9.61 14.95 -10.95
C TYR A 14 9.67 13.43 -11.11
N ILE A 15 10.54 12.91 -11.98
CA ILE A 15 10.74 11.46 -12.16
C ILE A 15 11.24 10.82 -10.87
N LEU A 16 12.20 11.46 -10.16
CA LEU A 16 12.69 10.97 -8.88
C LEU A 16 11.57 10.91 -7.82
N LEU A 17 10.72 11.94 -7.77
CA LEU A 17 9.56 11.96 -6.87
C LEU A 17 8.58 10.80 -7.17
N LEU A 18 8.31 10.50 -8.44
CA LEU A 18 7.47 9.36 -8.83
C LEU A 18 8.08 8.02 -8.39
N GLN A 19 9.40 7.85 -8.54
CA GLN A 19 10.10 6.65 -8.09
C GLN A 19 10.05 6.48 -6.56
N ILE A 20 10.22 7.57 -5.81
CA ILE A 20 10.09 7.55 -4.35
C ILE A 20 8.65 7.19 -3.95
N ASN A 21 7.65 7.73 -4.64
CA ASN A 21 6.24 7.39 -4.43
C ASN A 21 5.98 5.89 -4.61
N LEU A 22 6.44 5.30 -5.71
CA LEU A 22 6.29 3.87 -5.93
C LEU A 22 6.98 3.03 -4.85
N LYS A 23 8.23 3.35 -4.51
CA LYS A 23 8.97 2.63 -3.46
C LYS A 23 8.27 2.67 -2.10
N MET A 24 7.65 3.80 -1.77
CA MET A 24 6.96 3.96 -0.48
C MET A 24 5.63 3.21 -0.44
N LEU A 25 4.94 3.08 -1.57
CA LEU A 25 3.76 2.22 -1.72
C LEU A 25 4.14 0.75 -1.64
N GLU A 26 5.22 0.33 -2.30
CA GLU A 26 5.73 -1.05 -2.24
C GLU A 26 6.11 -1.42 -0.81
N LYS A 27 6.86 -0.55 -0.12
CA LYS A 27 7.24 -0.74 1.28
C LYS A 27 6.01 -0.93 2.18
N ARG A 28 4.92 -0.24 1.88
CA ARG A 28 3.66 -0.38 2.62
C ARG A 28 3.00 -1.72 2.37
N ILE A 29 2.93 -2.16 1.11
CA ILE A 29 2.43 -3.52 0.80
C ILE A 29 3.26 -4.57 1.49
N ASP A 30 4.59 -4.49 1.40
CA ASP A 30 5.48 -5.50 1.98
C ASP A 30 5.31 -5.60 3.49
N PHE A 31 5.22 -4.45 4.17
CA PHE A 31 4.95 -4.41 5.59
C PHE A 31 3.59 -5.03 5.95
N LEU A 32 2.53 -4.71 5.20
CA LEU A 32 1.20 -5.27 5.45
C LEU A 32 1.15 -6.78 5.21
N VAL A 33 1.72 -7.26 4.10
CA VAL A 33 1.84 -8.68 3.77
C VAL A 33 2.58 -9.44 4.86
N GLU A 34 3.75 -8.95 5.29
CA GLU A 34 4.53 -9.59 6.35
C GLU A 34 3.74 -9.74 7.66
N ASN A 35 3.02 -8.69 8.06
CA ASN A 35 2.24 -8.71 9.29
C ASN A 35 0.99 -9.61 9.17
N ILE A 36 0.31 -9.61 8.02
CA ILE A 36 -0.82 -10.52 7.76
C ILE A 36 -0.36 -11.98 7.77
N ASP A 37 0.79 -12.29 7.16
CA ASP A 37 1.34 -13.64 7.11
C ASP A 37 1.75 -14.10 8.53
N LYS A 38 2.35 -13.22 9.34
CA LYS A 38 2.61 -13.48 10.77
C LYS A 38 1.34 -13.74 11.57
N TYR A 39 0.30 -12.94 11.35
CA TYR A 39 -1.01 -13.14 11.99
C TYR A 39 -1.59 -14.51 11.62
N TYR A 40 -1.56 -14.89 10.34
CA TYR A 40 -2.04 -16.18 9.88
C TYR A 40 -1.27 -17.35 10.51
N GLN A 41 0.06 -17.25 10.61
CA GLN A 41 0.87 -18.27 11.27
C GLN A 41 0.52 -18.45 12.75
N GLN A 42 0.14 -17.37 13.44
CA GLN A 42 -0.20 -17.40 14.86
C GLN A 42 -1.63 -17.90 15.12
N TYR A 43 -2.60 -17.49 14.30
CA TYR A 43 -4.02 -17.70 14.57
C TYR A 43 -4.71 -18.68 13.59
N GLY A 44 -4.02 -19.13 12.54
CA GLY A 44 -4.56 -20.05 11.53
C GLY A 44 -5.64 -19.45 10.63
N SER A 45 -5.82 -18.12 10.66
CA SER A 45 -6.81 -17.40 9.85
C SER A 45 -6.32 -15.99 9.52
N TYR A 46 -6.77 -15.42 8.39
CA TYR A 46 -6.45 -14.05 8.03
C TYR A 46 -7.22 -13.05 8.92
N PRO A 47 -6.62 -11.91 9.27
CA PRO A 47 -7.25 -10.91 10.12
C PRO A 47 -8.48 -10.30 9.43
N ASN A 48 -9.47 -9.86 10.21
CA ASN A 48 -10.66 -9.20 9.65
C ASN A 48 -10.43 -7.73 9.32
N ASN A 49 -9.37 -7.12 9.86
CA ASN A 49 -9.01 -5.70 9.71
C ASN A 49 -7.54 -5.47 10.10
N PHE A 50 -7.10 -4.22 10.14
CA PHE A 50 -5.72 -3.83 10.50
C PHE A 50 -5.50 -3.52 11.98
N ASP A 51 -6.46 -3.80 12.86
CA ASP A 51 -6.41 -3.43 14.29
C ASP A 51 -5.24 -4.10 15.02
N PHE A 52 -4.78 -5.25 14.52
CA PHE A 52 -3.62 -5.98 15.03
C PHE A 52 -2.28 -5.29 14.72
N ILE A 53 -2.26 -4.33 13.79
CA ILE A 53 -1.08 -3.56 13.40
C ILE A 53 -1.16 -2.14 13.96
N SER A 54 -2.30 -1.48 13.77
CA SER A 54 -2.53 -0.11 14.18
C SER A 54 -3.84 -0.05 14.94
N THR A 55 -3.76 0.30 16.22
CA THR A 55 -4.94 0.50 17.08
C THR A 55 -5.64 1.79 16.64
N LYS A 56 -6.47 1.70 15.60
CA LYS A 56 -7.41 2.77 15.27
C LYS A 56 -8.57 2.73 16.25
N THR A 57 -9.01 3.90 16.71
CA THR A 57 -10.09 4.07 17.68
C THR A 57 -11.48 4.06 17.05
N ASP A 58 -11.58 4.16 15.72
CA ASP A 58 -12.86 4.22 15.01
C ASP A 58 -13.13 2.92 14.23
N PHE A 59 -14.14 2.20 14.70
CA PHE A 59 -14.65 0.95 14.16
C PHE A 59 -15.49 1.22 12.90
N THR A 60 -14.86 1.55 11.78
CA THR A 60 -15.49 1.29 10.48
C THR A 60 -15.24 -0.18 10.13
N THR A 61 -16.27 -0.91 9.72
CA THR A 61 -16.21 -2.33 9.31
C THR A 61 -15.26 -2.60 8.12
N GLU A 62 -14.70 -1.56 7.52
CA GLU A 62 -13.77 -1.63 6.40
C GLU A 62 -12.33 -1.73 6.91
N SER A 63 -11.57 -2.66 6.35
CA SER A 63 -10.15 -2.82 6.67
C SER A 63 -9.33 -1.74 5.96
N TYR A 64 -9.28 -0.55 6.56
CA TYR A 64 -8.69 0.64 5.97
C TYR A 64 -7.54 1.20 6.83
N CYS A 65 -6.46 1.64 6.18
CA CYS A 65 -5.40 2.39 6.84
C CYS A 65 -5.14 3.76 6.21
N ASP A 66 -4.82 4.75 7.05
CA ASP A 66 -4.67 6.15 6.63
C ASP A 66 -3.39 6.35 5.84
N PHE A 67 -3.39 7.34 4.96
CA PHE A 67 -2.24 7.69 4.15
C PHE A 67 -0.95 7.80 4.98
N TRP A 68 -1.02 8.43 6.15
CA TRP A 68 0.07 8.58 7.10
C TRP A 68 -0.29 7.90 8.43
N ASP A 69 -0.05 6.59 8.51
CA ASP A 69 -0.18 5.85 9.77
C ASP A 69 1.23 5.60 10.33
N LYS A 70 1.49 6.09 11.54
CA LYS A 70 2.80 5.98 12.20
C LYS A 70 3.21 4.53 12.50
N ASN A 71 2.24 3.62 12.61
CA ASN A 71 2.47 2.22 12.92
C ASN A 71 2.68 1.37 11.66
N ILE A 72 2.42 1.93 10.46
CA ILE A 72 2.48 1.22 9.19
C ILE A 72 3.59 1.83 8.33
N ALA A 73 4.59 1.04 7.99
CA ALA A 73 5.71 1.51 7.20
C ALA A 73 5.28 1.92 5.78
N GLY A 74 5.91 2.96 5.23
CA GLY A 74 5.51 3.50 3.92
C GLY A 74 4.38 4.52 4.04
N TYR A 75 3.84 4.98 2.91
CA TYR A 75 2.69 5.88 2.88
C TYR A 75 1.71 5.46 1.80
N GLY A 76 0.49 5.95 1.89
CA GLY A 76 -0.61 5.59 1.00
C GLY A 76 -1.80 5.06 1.78
N ASN A 77 -3.00 5.40 1.30
CA ASN A 77 -4.23 4.82 1.80
C ASN A 77 -4.24 3.34 1.48
N CYS A 78 -4.60 2.47 2.42
CA CYS A 78 -4.71 1.05 2.12
C CYS A 78 -6.09 0.50 2.41
N TYR A 79 -6.49 -0.47 1.59
CA TYR A 79 -7.73 -1.22 1.69
C TYR A 79 -7.40 -2.70 1.67
N PHE A 80 -8.07 -3.47 2.51
CA PHE A 80 -7.89 -4.91 2.60
C PHE A 80 -9.22 -5.62 2.51
N VAL A 81 -9.21 -6.72 1.75
CA VAL A 81 -10.34 -7.63 1.62
C VAL A 81 -9.79 -9.04 1.72
N LYS A 82 -10.48 -9.90 2.48
CA LYS A 82 -10.14 -11.31 2.58
C LYS A 82 -11.32 -12.23 2.27
N ASN A 83 -10.98 -13.46 1.92
CA ASN A 83 -11.84 -14.63 2.04
C ASN A 83 -11.10 -15.71 2.84
N ASP A 84 -11.63 -16.94 2.89
CA ASP A 84 -11.04 -18.02 3.70
C ASP A 84 -9.69 -18.53 3.19
N LYS A 85 -9.36 -18.30 1.91
CA LYS A 85 -8.18 -18.86 1.24
C LYS A 85 -7.14 -17.80 0.88
N ASP A 86 -7.60 -16.60 0.56
CA ASP A 86 -6.82 -15.53 -0.03
C ASP A 86 -7.22 -14.16 0.53
N TYR A 87 -6.30 -13.20 0.39
CA TYR A 87 -6.53 -11.80 0.66
C TYR A 87 -5.99 -10.91 -0.46
N THR A 88 -6.48 -9.68 -0.50
CA THR A 88 -6.08 -8.65 -1.44
C THR A 88 -5.87 -7.35 -0.69
N ILE A 89 -4.79 -6.65 -1.04
CA ILE A 89 -4.44 -5.33 -0.49
C ILE A 89 -4.33 -4.36 -1.64
N LEU A 90 -5.05 -3.25 -1.56
CA LEU A 90 -4.88 -2.11 -2.45
C LEU A 90 -4.21 -0.99 -1.66
N VAL A 91 -3.10 -0.45 -2.15
CA VAL A 91 -2.47 0.76 -1.59
C VAL A 91 -2.48 1.87 -2.63
N MET A 92 -3.05 3.02 -2.29
CA MET A 92 -3.20 4.19 -3.14
C MET A 92 -2.35 5.34 -2.61
N GLY A 93 -1.37 5.76 -3.42
CA GLY A 93 -0.56 6.95 -3.21
C GLY A 93 -1.10 8.17 -3.94
N PHE A 94 -0.28 9.21 -4.09
CA PHE A 94 -0.69 10.47 -4.74
C PHE A 94 -0.98 10.30 -6.24
N SER A 95 -0.15 9.53 -6.95
CA SER A 95 -0.21 9.39 -8.41
C SER A 95 -0.10 7.94 -8.88
N SER A 96 -0.20 7.00 -7.95
CA SER A 96 0.02 5.57 -8.24
C SER A 96 -0.75 4.73 -7.24
N LYS A 97 -1.13 3.53 -7.66
CA LYS A 97 -1.75 2.53 -6.81
C LYS A 97 -1.09 1.18 -7.06
N ILE A 98 -1.02 0.34 -6.04
CA ILE A 98 -0.52 -1.02 -6.18
C ILE A 98 -1.55 -1.96 -5.58
N LEU A 99 -1.93 -2.98 -6.34
CA LEU A 99 -2.80 -4.05 -5.90
C LEU A 99 -1.96 -5.31 -5.69
N PHE A 100 -2.08 -5.91 -4.52
CA PHE A 100 -1.47 -7.20 -4.20
C PHE A 100 -2.54 -8.24 -3.94
N SER A 101 -2.38 -9.43 -4.51
CA SER A 101 -3.22 -10.59 -4.25
C SER A 101 -2.37 -11.74 -3.72
N SER A 102 -2.75 -12.32 -2.58
CA SER A 102 -2.05 -13.48 -1.99
C SER A 102 -2.09 -14.71 -2.90
N HIS A 103 -3.15 -14.83 -3.72
CA HIS A 103 -3.39 -15.97 -4.60
C HIS A 103 -2.24 -16.13 -5.61
N ASN A 104 -1.90 -15.03 -6.29
CA ASN A 104 -0.87 -15.01 -7.32
C ASN A 104 0.49 -14.51 -6.79
N LYS A 105 0.52 -13.86 -5.61
CA LYS A 105 1.68 -13.14 -5.06
C LYS A 105 2.27 -12.10 -6.01
N ILE A 106 1.42 -11.51 -6.86
CA ILE A 106 1.80 -10.48 -7.82
C ILE A 106 1.37 -9.11 -7.30
N LYS A 107 2.27 -8.13 -7.44
CA LYS A 107 1.99 -6.70 -7.28
C LYS A 107 1.62 -6.12 -8.65
N GLU A 108 0.36 -5.75 -8.83
CA GLU A 108 -0.12 -5.06 -10.02
C GLU A 108 -0.02 -3.54 -9.81
N PHE A 109 0.80 -2.88 -10.62
CA PHE A 109 0.98 -1.43 -10.56
C PHE A 109 -0.07 -0.73 -11.41
N ASN A 110 -0.68 0.33 -10.87
CA ASN A 110 -1.77 1.11 -11.48
C ASN A 110 -2.96 0.23 -11.94
N SER A 111 -3.32 -0.78 -11.15
CA SER A 111 -4.43 -1.69 -11.47
C SER A 111 -5.79 -0.95 -11.43
N ASN A 112 -6.54 -0.98 -12.53
CA ASN A 112 -7.89 -0.40 -12.64
C ASN A 112 -9.01 -1.36 -12.21
N LYS A 113 -8.66 -2.48 -11.56
CA LYS A 113 -9.61 -3.53 -11.22
C LYS A 113 -10.71 -3.09 -10.23
N TYR A 114 -10.46 -2.02 -9.47
CA TYR A 114 -11.35 -1.50 -8.44
C TYR A 114 -11.52 0.02 -8.53
N ASP A 115 -11.37 0.59 -9.74
CA ASP A 115 -11.82 1.97 -10.02
C ASP A 115 -13.34 2.05 -10.19
#